data_AF-A0A952KG51-F1
#
_entry.id   AF-A0A952KG51-F1
#
_cell.length_a   1.000
_cell.length_b   1.000
_cell.length_c   1.000
_cell.angle_alpha   90.00
_cell.angle_beta   90.00
_cell.angle_gamma   90.00
#
_symmetry.space_group_name_H-M   'P 1'
#
loop_
_entity.id
_entity.type
_entity.pdbx_description
1 polymer ?
#
loop_
_entity_poly.entity_id
_entity_poly.type
_entity_poly.pdbx_seq_one_letter_code
_entity_poly.pdbx_strand_id
1 'polypeptide(L)' 'MGFTIHPLTPDLWPALEDLFGPAGAVNGCWCMHGRIGAAYRRRPRGEN' A
#
# COMPACT_ATOMS: atom_id res chain seq x y z
N MET A 1 -20.81 11.39 -5.44
CA MET A 1 -19.78 10.89 -4.51
C MET A 1 -18.60 11.85 -4.51
N GLY A 2 -18.28 12.46 -3.37
CA GLY A 2 -17.04 13.22 -3.19
C GLY A 2 -16.10 12.44 -2.29
N PHE A 3 -14.81 12.42 -2.61
CA PHE A 3 -13.78 11.91 -1.71
C PHE A 3 -13.09 13.11 -1.06
N THR A 4 -12.83 13.03 0.24
CA THR A 4 -12.08 14.06 0.98
C THR A 4 -10.71 13.52 1.36
N ILE A 5 -9.70 14.37 1.26
CA ILE A 5 -8.32 14.04 1.59
C ILE A 5 -7.99 14.73 2.90
N HIS A 6 -7.50 13.95 3.87
CA HIS A 6 -7.13 14.44 5.19
C HIS A 6 -5.64 14.19 5.45
N PRO A 7 -4.93 15.11 6.14
CA PRO A 7 -3.59 14.83 6.63
C PRO A 7 -3.60 13.64 7.58
N LEU A 8 -2.56 12.82 7.54
CA LEU A 8 -2.38 11.73 8.51
C LEU A 8 -1.98 12.31 9.87
N THR A 9 -2.86 12.18 10.85
CA THR A 9 -2.59 12.43 12.27
C THR A 9 -2.52 11.10 13.03
N PRO A 10 -1.98 11.07 14.27
CA PRO A 10 -1.95 9.84 15.07
C PRO A 10 -3.33 9.17 15.23
N ASP A 11 -4.39 9.97 15.38
CA ASP A 11 -5.76 9.47 15.52
C ASP A 11 -6.29 8.76 14.26
N LEU A 12 -5.69 9.03 13.09
CA LEU A 12 -6.04 8.42 11.81
C LEU A 12 -5.16 7.23 11.46
N TRP A 13 -4.22 6.84 12.32
CA TRP A 13 -3.35 5.69 12.10
C TRP A 13 -4.11 4.37 11.89
N PRO A 14 -5.14 4.03 12.68
CA PRO A 14 -5.89 2.79 12.46
C PRO A 14 -6.54 2.71 11.07
N ALA A 15 -7.06 3.84 10.57
CA ALA A 15 -7.64 3.90 9.23
C ALA A 15 -6.58 3.70 8.12
N LEU A 16 -5.35 4.14 8.37
CA LEU A 16 -4.23 3.90 7.47
C LEU A 16 -3.81 2.42 7.47
N GLU A 17 -3.82 1.77 8.63
CA GLU A 17 -3.55 0.32 8.73
C GLU A 17 -4.61 -0.49 7.98
N ASP A 18 -5.89 -0.15 8.15
CA ASP A 18 -7.00 -0.78 7.43
C ASP A 18 -6.89 -0.60 5.91
N LEU A 19 -6.44 0.59 5.45
CA LEU A 19 -6.25 0.87 4.03
C LEU A 19 -5.23 -0.09 3.38
N PHE A 20 -4.15 -0.41 4.10
CA PHE A 20 -3.12 -1.32 3.59
C PHE A 20 -3.44 -2.80 3.86
N GLY A 21 -4.23 -3.08 4.88
CA GLY A 21 -4.63 -4.41 5.28
C GLY A 21 -3.45 -5.30 5.72
N PRO A 22 -3.67 -6.62 5.87
CA PRO A 22 -2.70 -7.54 6.45
C PRO A 22 -1.37 -7.66 5.68
N ALA A 23 -1.33 -7.26 4.41
CA ALA A 23 -0.13 -7.27 3.58
C ALA A 23 0.75 -6.03 3.78
N GLY A 24 0.22 -4.99 4.42
CA GLY A 24 0.92 -3.73 4.68
C GLY A 24 1.24 -2.92 3.42
N ALA A 25 1.85 -1.75 3.63
CA ALA A 25 2.18 -0.81 2.55
C ALA A 25 3.33 -1.29 1.64
N VAL A 26 4.15 -2.24 2.08
CA VAL A 26 5.44 -2.54 1.44
C VAL A 26 5.37 -3.72 0.46
N ASN A 27 4.33 -4.56 0.53
CA ASN A 27 4.20 -5.75 -0.30
C ASN A 27 2.95 -5.70 -1.19
N GLY A 28 3.05 -4.96 -2.30
CA GLY A 28 1.97 -4.85 -3.28
C GLY A 28 1.27 -3.50 -3.28
N CYS A 29 1.99 -2.43 -2.90
CA CYS A 29 1.53 -1.06 -3.01
C CYS A 29 0.95 -0.82 -4.42
N TRP A 30 -0.37 -0.66 -4.50
CA TRP A 30 -1.09 -0.47 -5.76
C TRP A 30 -0.57 0.75 -6.52
N CYS A 31 -0.10 1.79 -5.80
CA CYS A 31 0.50 2.99 -6.37
C CYS A 31 1.81 2.71 -7.13
N MET A 32 2.51 1.64 -6.76
CA MET A 32 3.70 1.17 -7.47
C MET A 32 3.37 0.19 -8.59
N HIS A 33 2.14 -0.35 -8.66
CA HIS A 33 1.75 -1.37 -9.65
C HIS A 33 2.09 -1.00 -11.10
N GLY A 34 1.95 0.28 -11.46
CA GLY A 34 2.32 0.78 -12.80
C GLY A 34 3.82 1.03 -13.02
N ARG A 35 4.60 1.15 -11.94
CA ARG A 35 6.05 1.41 -11.98
C ARG A 35 6.90 0.14 -11.89
N ILE A 36 6.43 -0.86 -11.14
CA ILE A 36 7.12 -2.15 -11.00
C ILE A 36 6.50 -3.17 -11.96
N GLY A 37 7.26 -3.50 -13.00
CA GLY A 37 6.84 -4.44 -14.05
C GLY A 37 6.59 -5.86 -13.54
N ALA A 38 6.08 -6.73 -14.42
CA ALA A 38 5.71 -8.10 -14.09
C ALA A 38 6.84 -8.94 -13.46
N ALA A 39 8.11 -8.57 -13.68
CA ALA A 39 9.26 -9.21 -13.07
C ALA A 39 9.27 -9.10 -11.54
N TYR A 40 8.89 -7.95 -10.96
CA TYR A 40 8.83 -7.77 -9.50
C TYR A 40 7.87 -8.76 -8.85
N ARG A 41 6.70 -8.97 -9.46
CA ARG A 41 5.67 -9.91 -8.98
C ARG A 41 6.09 -11.38 -9.05
N ARG A 42 7.10 -11.71 -9.86
CA ARG A 42 7.61 -13.08 -10.02
C ARG A 42 8.78 -13.39 -9.09
N ARG A 43 9.33 -12.39 -8.39
CA ARG A 43 10.43 -12.58 -7.45
C ARG A 43 9.94 -13.27 -6.18
N PRO A 44 10.74 -14.16 -5.57
CA PRO A 44 10.44 -14.72 -4.27
C PRO A 44 10.28 -13.59 -3.24
N ARG A 45 9.26 -13.68 -2.38
CA ARG A 45 9.00 -12.65 -1.36
C ARG A 45 10.16 -12.44 -0.38
N GLY A 46 11.02 -13.45 -0.19
CA GLY A 46 12.21 -13.35 0.66
C GLY A 46 13.35 -12.50 0.08
N GLU A 47 13.22 -12.04 -1.16
CA GLU A 47 14.22 -11.23 -1.87
C GLU A 47 13.77 -9.77 -2.11
N ASN A 48 12.66 -9.34 -1.48
CA ASN A 48 12.11 -7.99 -1.58
C ASN A 48 12.73 -7.01 -0.57
#